data_AF-A5UP58-F1
#
_entry.id   AF-A5UP58-F1
#
_cell.length_a   1.000
_cell.length_b   1.000
_cell.length_c   1.000
_cell.angle_alpha   90.00
_cell.angle_beta   90.00
_cell.angle_gamma   90.00
#
_symmetry.space_group_name_H-M   'P 1'
#
loop_
_entity.id
_entity.type
_entity.pdbx_description
1 polymer ?
#
loop_
_entity_poly.entity_id
_entity_poly.type
_entity_poly.pdbx_seq_one_letter_code
_entity_poly.pdbx_strand_id
1 'polypeptide(L)'
;MVKCPKCGNEVSGDDFCSECGLKLNHTSKENKHYCPECGFETSIKDKFCQKCGAKINGKSDNDDLLSFNKTNLYPIILGFIFLLIAILFASRLVLVLCLFAAGFLFEFKSDNAFLNSILVAVIPGILFIITMQNIYYLLMCFIPPIAGCFIAATYRRR
;
A
#
# COMPACT_ATOMS: atom_id res chain seq x y z
N MET A 1 34.51 18.36 -8.23
CA MET A 1 35.96 18.08 -8.36
C MET A 1 36.53 17.81 -6.98
N VAL A 2 37.05 16.60 -6.77
CA VAL A 2 37.72 16.12 -5.55
C VAL A 2 39.09 15.63 -5.97
N LYS A 3 40.15 16.00 -5.24
CA LYS A 3 41.50 15.48 -5.51
C LYS A 3 41.69 14.11 -4.87
N CYS A 4 42.23 13.17 -5.62
CA CYS A 4 42.53 11.84 -5.12
C CYS A 4 43.66 11.92 -4.07
N PRO A 5 43.48 11.39 -2.85
CA PRO A 5 44.52 11.43 -1.82
C PRO A 5 45.72 10.53 -2.11
N LYS A 6 45.59 9.56 -3.02
CA LYS A 6 46.67 8.60 -3.34
C LYS A 6 47.55 9.06 -4.51
N CYS A 7 46.98 9.62 -5.57
CA CYS A 7 47.74 10.03 -6.76
C CYS A 7 47.67 11.53 -7.08
N GLY A 8 46.86 12.30 -6.35
CA GLY A 8 46.72 13.75 -6.55
C GLY A 8 45.85 14.16 -7.75
N ASN A 9 45.34 13.21 -8.55
CA ASN A 9 44.56 13.54 -9.74
C ASN A 9 43.17 14.11 -9.38
N GLU A 10 42.64 14.97 -10.25
CA GLU A 10 41.33 15.60 -10.07
C GLU A 10 40.22 14.69 -10.61
N VAL A 11 39.26 14.36 -9.75
CA VAL A 11 38.13 13.46 -10.08
C VAL A 11 36.81 14.21 -9.93
N SER A 12 35.91 14.08 -10.91
CA SER A 12 34.60 14.74 -10.91
C SER A 12 33.48 13.71 -11.03
N GLY A 13 32.80 13.44 -9.92
CA GLY A 13 31.55 12.66 -9.92
C GLY A 13 31.70 11.14 -9.90
N ASP A 14 32.92 10.59 -10.05
CA ASP A 14 33.15 9.14 -10.11
C ASP A 14 33.59 8.55 -8.77
N ASP A 15 32.97 7.46 -8.34
CA ASP A 15 33.28 6.72 -7.11
C ASP A 15 34.68 6.11 -7.06
N PHE A 16 35.43 6.14 -8.16
CA PHE A 16 36.78 5.60 -8.26
C PHE A 16 37.69 6.56 -9.01
N CYS A 17 38.96 6.62 -8.62
CA CYS A 17 39.95 7.36 -9.35
C CYS A 17 40.41 6.59 -10.59
N SER A 18 40.22 7.18 -11.77
CA SER A 18 40.57 6.59 -13.07
C SER A 18 42.06 6.26 -13.24
N GLU A 19 42.93 6.93 -12.48
CA GLU A 19 44.39 6.75 -12.59
C GLU A 19 44.95 5.68 -11.64
N CYS A 20 44.44 5.57 -10.41
CA CYS A 20 45.03 4.71 -9.39
C CYS A 20 44.09 3.61 -8.87
N GLY A 21 42.85 3.57 -9.36
CA GLY A 21 41.82 2.60 -8.98
C GLY A 21 41.31 2.74 -7.55
N LEU A 22 41.72 3.78 -6.81
CA LEU A 22 41.26 4.01 -5.44
C LEU A 22 39.78 4.36 -5.46
N LYS A 23 38.97 3.62 -4.69
CA LYS A 23 37.59 3.98 -4.41
C LYS A 23 37.54 5.28 -3.61
N LEU A 24 37.00 6.33 -4.23
CA LEU A 24 36.72 7.60 -3.60
C LEU A 24 35.33 7.51 -2.98
N ASN A 25 35.28 7.42 -1.64
CA ASN A 25 34.01 7.60 -0.96
C ASN A 25 33.63 9.08 -1.07
N HIS A 26 32.77 9.42 -2.03
CA HIS A 26 32.02 10.68 -2.03
C HIS A 26 30.96 10.66 -0.92
N THR A 27 31.36 10.25 0.29
CA THR A 27 30.64 10.59 1.50
C THR A 27 30.80 12.10 1.65
N SER A 28 29.79 12.80 1.15
CA SER A 28 29.10 13.89 1.82
C SER A 28 29.94 14.56 2.90
N LYS A 29 30.18 15.87 2.76
CA LYS A 29 30.45 16.81 3.87
C LYS A 29 30.14 16.12 5.19
N GLU A 30 31.15 15.85 6.01
CA GLU A 30 30.90 15.52 7.41
C GLU A 30 30.00 16.64 7.93
N ASN A 31 28.70 16.36 8.00
CA ASN A 31 27.75 17.23 8.65
C ASN A 31 28.11 17.05 10.12
N LYS A 32 29.07 17.85 10.57
CA LYS A 32 29.38 18.01 11.98
C LYS A 32 28.10 18.56 12.59
N HIS A 33 27.36 17.70 13.27
CA HIS A 33 26.14 18.10 13.95
C HIS A 33 26.52 18.67 15.29
N TYR A 34 25.96 19.81 15.63
CA TYR A 34 26.18 20.42 16.93
C TYR A 34 24.93 20.23 17.78
N CYS A 35 25.13 19.93 19.06
CA CYS A 35 24.03 19.88 20.01
C CYS A 35 23.34 21.25 20.07
N PRO A 36 22.00 21.34 19.90
CA PRO A 36 21.30 22.63 19.93
C PRO A 36 21.33 23.28 21.32
N GLU A 37 21.52 22.50 22.37
CA GLU A 37 21.52 22.98 23.76
C GLU A 37 22.90 23.46 24.23
N CYS A 38 23.98 22.82 23.79
CA CYS A 38 25.33 23.12 24.32
C CYS A 38 26.40 23.38 23.26
N GLY A 39 26.07 23.29 21.97
CA GLY A 39 27.00 23.52 20.87
C GLY A 39 28.12 22.48 20.72
N PHE A 40 28.07 21.37 21.45
CA PHE A 40 29.08 20.31 21.36
C PHE A 40 28.94 19.53 20.05
N GLU A 41 30.06 19.16 19.43
CA GLU A 41 30.09 18.33 18.23
C GLU A 41 29.56 16.92 18.56
N THR A 42 28.54 16.49 17.84
CA THR A 42 27.77 15.26 18.05
C THR A 42 27.57 14.54 16.72
N SER A 43 27.51 13.21 16.75
CA SER A 43 27.19 12.44 15.55
C SER A 43 25.68 12.38 15.32
N ILE A 44 25.24 12.31 14.07
CA ILE A 44 23.82 12.06 13.69
C ILE A 44 23.29 10.75 14.28
N LYS A 45 24.20 9.82 14.58
CA LYS A 45 23.86 8.50 15.15
C LYS A 45 23.66 8.52 16.66
N ASP A 46 24.13 9.56 17.35
CA ASP A 46 24.00 9.65 18.80
C ASP A 46 22.54 9.98 19.15
N LYS A 47 21.97 9.32 20.17
CA LYS A 47 20.60 9.59 20.66
C LYS A 47 20.56 10.70 21.72
N PHE A 48 21.70 10.89 22.39
CA PHE A 48 21.87 11.86 23.47
C PHE A 48 23.23 12.53 23.33
N CYS A 49 23.31 13.82 23.65
CA CYS A 49 24.57 14.54 23.66
C CYS A 49 25.46 14.02 24.79
N GLN A 50 26.69 13.65 24.48
CA GLN A 50 27.66 13.12 25.45
C GLN A 50 28.11 14.14 26.50
N LYS A 51 27.93 15.45 26.23
CA LYS A 51 28.35 16.52 27.12
C LYS A 51 27.24 17.02 28.05
N CYS A 52 26.04 17.24 27.54
CA CYS A 52 24.93 17.81 28.32
C CYS A 52 23.76 16.86 28.57
N GLY A 53 23.76 15.65 27.97
CA GLY A 53 22.68 14.67 28.11
C GLY A 53 21.39 15.01 27.36
N ALA A 54 21.34 16.14 26.65
CA ALA A 54 20.17 16.53 25.86
C ALA A 54 19.89 15.52 24.74
N LYS A 55 18.61 15.22 24.52
CA LYS A 55 18.16 14.31 23.46
C LYS A 55 18.37 14.97 22.09
N ILE A 56 19.14 14.31 21.25
CA ILE A 56 19.40 14.73 19.87
C ILE A 56 18.51 13.89 18.97
N ASN A 57 17.60 14.57 18.26
CA ASN A 57 16.69 13.93 17.33
C ASN A 57 17.45 13.61 16.03
N GLY A 58 18.34 12.62 16.09
CA GLY A 58 18.94 12.01 14.92
C GLY A 58 17.84 11.34 14.12
N LYS A 59 17.33 12.02 13.08
CA LYS A 59 16.61 11.33 12.02
C LYS A 59 17.67 10.51 11.29
N SER A 60 17.79 9.24 11.66
CA SER A 60 18.60 8.31 10.90
C SER A 60 17.88 8.11 9.57
N ASP A 61 18.38 8.75 8.52
CA ASP A 61 17.98 8.55 7.13
C ASP A 61 18.42 7.16 6.64
N ASN A 62 18.06 6.11 7.39
CA ASN A 62 18.31 4.70 7.06
C ASN A 62 17.02 3.87 7.17
N ASP A 63 15.87 4.50 6.95
CA ASP A 63 14.60 3.81 6.66
C ASP A 63 14.24 3.93 5.16
N ASP A 64 15.19 4.37 4.31
CA ASP A 64 15.04 4.46 2.85
C ASP A 64 15.36 3.13 2.14
N LEU A 65 14.75 2.05 2.61
CA LEU A 65 14.53 0.87 1.78
C LEU A 65 13.10 0.33 1.85
N LEU A 66 12.11 1.21 2.08
CA LEU A 66 10.73 0.96 1.64
C LEU A 66 9.85 2.22 1.56
N SER A 67 10.40 3.38 1.21
CA SER A 67 9.60 4.56 0.86
C SER A 67 9.10 4.48 -0.60
N PHE A 68 8.49 3.34 -0.97
CA PHE A 68 7.67 3.28 -2.18
C PHE A 68 6.45 4.18 -1.95
N ASN A 69 6.47 5.34 -2.60
CA ASN A 69 5.37 6.27 -2.87
C ASN A 69 3.96 5.72 -2.56
N LYS A 70 3.59 5.67 -1.28
CA LYS A 70 2.37 4.99 -0.79
C LYS A 70 1.11 5.82 -1.01
N THR A 71 1.26 7.10 -1.40
CA THR A 71 0.16 8.04 -1.58
C THR A 71 -0.64 7.79 -2.87
N ASN A 72 -0.02 7.25 -3.93
CA ASN A 72 -0.69 7.02 -5.21
C ASN A 72 -0.96 5.53 -5.53
N LEU A 73 -0.35 4.59 -4.79
CA LEU A 73 -0.50 3.17 -5.07
C LEU A 73 -1.81 2.59 -4.50
N TYR A 74 -2.22 3.05 -3.31
CA TYR A 74 -3.47 2.63 -2.68
C TYR A 74 -4.73 2.89 -3.52
N PRO A 75 -4.96 4.09 -4.10
CA PRO A 75 -6.15 4.33 -4.92
C PRO A 75 -6.17 3.52 -6.21
N ILE A 76 -5.00 3.24 -6.81
CA ILE A 76 -4.88 2.39 -8.01
C ILE A 76 -5.28 0.94 -7.67
N ILE A 77 -4.73 0.39 -6.58
CA ILE A 77 -5.08 -0.96 -6.10
C ILE A 77 -6.57 -1.05 -5.76
N LEU A 78 -7.11 -0.05 -5.08
CA LEU A 78 -8.53 0.00 -4.72
C LEU A 78 -9.42 0.05 -5.97
N GLY A 79 -9.01 0.79 -7.00
CA GLY A 79 -9.71 0.83 -8.29
C GLY A 79 -9.74 -0.52 -9.00
N PHE A 80 -8.61 -1.23 -9.06
CA PHE A 80 -8.56 -2.59 -9.62
C PHE A 80 -9.43 -3.57 -8.83
N ILE A 81 -9.41 -3.49 -7.50
CA ILE A 81 -10.25 -4.33 -6.64
C ILE A 81 -11.73 -4.06 -6.92
N PHE A 82 -12.16 -2.80 -6.99
CA PHE A 82 -13.54 -2.43 -7.31
C PHE A 82 -13.96 -2.93 -8.70
N LEU A 83 -13.09 -2.80 -9.69
CA LEU A 83 -13.33 -3.30 -11.05
C LEU A 83 -13.51 -4.83 -11.07
N LEU A 84 -12.67 -5.58 -10.36
CA LEU A 84 -12.81 -7.03 -10.25
C LEU A 84 -14.12 -7.44 -9.56
N ILE A 85 -14.53 -6.74 -8.50
CA ILE A 85 -15.80 -6.98 -7.80
C ILE A 85 -16.98 -6.76 -8.75
N ALA A 86 -16.95 -5.67 -9.53
CA ALA A 86 -17.99 -5.35 -10.50
C ALA A 86 -18.10 -6.44 -11.59
N ILE A 87 -16.96 -6.94 -12.10
CA ILE A 87 -16.94 -8.02 -13.09
C ILE A 87 -17.51 -9.32 -12.50
N LEU A 88 -17.12 -9.69 -11.28
CA LEU A 88 -17.63 -10.89 -10.61
C LEU A 88 -19.14 -10.79 -10.38
N PHE A 89 -19.63 -9.61 -10.00
CA PHE A 89 -21.06 -9.36 -9.83
C PHE A 89 -21.83 -9.49 -11.15
N ALA A 90 -21.33 -8.85 -12.21
CA ALA A 90 -21.93 -8.92 -13.54
C ALA A 90 -21.96 -10.37 -14.06
N SER A 91 -20.86 -11.11 -13.91
CA SER A 91 -20.78 -12.52 -14.30
C SER A 91 -21.80 -13.38 -13.55
N ARG A 92 -21.97 -13.17 -12.24
CA ARG A 92 -22.97 -13.88 -11.44
C ARG A 92 -24.40 -13.54 -11.85
N LEU A 93 -24.67 -12.27 -12.14
CA LEU A 93 -25.97 -11.82 -12.62
C LEU A 93 -26.31 -12.45 -13.97
N VAL A 94 -25.36 -12.48 -14.90
CA VAL A 94 -25.53 -13.16 -16.20
C VAL A 94 -25.78 -14.66 -16.00
N LEU A 95 -25.05 -15.32 -15.12
CA LEU A 95 -25.24 -16.74 -14.82
C LEU A 95 -26.65 -17.02 -14.27
N VAL A 96 -27.15 -16.17 -13.37
CA VAL A 96 -28.52 -16.27 -12.85
C VAL A 96 -29.56 -16.10 -13.97
N LEU A 97 -29.38 -15.12 -14.86
CA LEU A 97 -30.26 -14.93 -16.02
C LEU A 97 -30.24 -16.14 -16.98
N CYS A 98 -29.07 -16.71 -17.23
CA CYS A 98 -28.93 -17.91 -18.05
C CYS A 98 -29.62 -19.12 -17.41
N LEU A 99 -29.48 -19.32 -16.09
CA LEU A 99 -30.17 -20.40 -15.38
C LEU A 99 -31.68 -20.22 -15.42
N PHE A 100 -32.16 -18.99 -15.29
CA PHE A 100 -33.58 -18.67 -15.39
C PHE A 100 -34.12 -18.97 -16.80
N ALA A 101 -33.42 -18.53 -17.85
CA ALA A 101 -33.78 -18.82 -19.24
C ALA A 101 -33.74 -20.33 -19.55
N ALA A 102 -32.72 -21.05 -19.06
CA ALA A 102 -32.61 -22.50 -19.22
C ALA A 102 -33.72 -23.25 -18.49
N GLY A 103 -34.11 -22.79 -17.30
CA GLY A 103 -35.23 -23.34 -16.55
C GLY A 103 -36.56 -23.20 -17.30
N PHE A 104 -36.81 -22.02 -17.88
CA PHE A 104 -37.99 -21.79 -18.74
C PHE A 104 -38.07 -22.76 -19.92
N LEU A 105 -36.93 -23.10 -20.55
CA LEU A 105 -36.90 -24.06 -21.64
C LEU A 105 -37.10 -25.51 -21.16
N PHE A 106 -36.70 -25.82 -19.93
CA PHE A 106 -36.81 -27.16 -19.35
C PHE A 106 -38.24 -27.47 -18.86
N GLU A 107 -38.97 -26.45 -18.39
CA GLU A 107 -40.36 -26.55 -17.92
C GLU A 107 -41.29 -27.20 -18.97
N PHE A 108 -41.03 -26.98 -20.26
CA PHE A 108 -41.83 -27.53 -21.37
C PHE A 108 -41.71 -29.04 -21.57
N LYS A 109 -40.75 -29.71 -20.91
CA LYS A 109 -40.42 -31.12 -21.18
C LYS A 109 -40.67 -32.09 -20.02
N SER A 110 -41.00 -31.62 -18.82
CA SER A 110 -41.01 -32.47 -17.63
C SER A 110 -42.40 -32.75 -17.05
N ASP A 111 -42.66 -34.01 -16.70
CA ASP A 111 -43.88 -34.48 -16.02
C ASP A 111 -44.04 -33.86 -14.60
N ASN A 112 -42.96 -33.35 -14.02
CA ASN A 112 -42.92 -32.72 -12.70
C ASN A 112 -42.81 -31.19 -12.79
N ALA A 113 -43.62 -30.56 -13.64
CA ALA A 113 -43.59 -29.12 -13.92
C ALA A 113 -43.69 -28.24 -12.65
N PHE A 114 -44.40 -28.68 -11.61
CA PHE A 114 -44.55 -27.88 -10.39
C PHE A 114 -43.26 -27.80 -9.56
N LEU A 115 -42.55 -28.92 -9.39
CA LEU A 115 -41.31 -28.98 -8.61
C LEU A 115 -40.16 -28.26 -9.31
N ASN A 116 -40.06 -28.44 -10.63
CA ASN A 116 -39.03 -27.78 -11.42
C ASN A 116 -39.23 -26.26 -11.44
N SER A 117 -40.47 -25.79 -11.54
CA SER A 117 -40.78 -24.37 -11.52
C SER A 117 -40.38 -23.70 -10.20
N ILE A 118 -40.66 -24.37 -9.06
CA ILE A 118 -40.19 -23.90 -7.75
C ILE A 118 -38.66 -23.89 -7.70
N LEU A 119 -38.00 -24.93 -8.19
CA LEU A 119 -36.55 -25.05 -8.17
C LEU A 119 -35.87 -23.95 -8.99
N VAL A 120 -36.41 -23.66 -10.18
CA VAL A 120 -35.94 -22.64 -11.12
C VAL A 120 -36.16 -21.23 -10.58
N ALA A 121 -37.18 -21.00 -9.75
CA ALA A 121 -37.42 -19.70 -9.14
C ALA A 121 -36.60 -19.48 -7.86
N VAL A 122 -36.53 -20.48 -6.98
CA VAL A 122 -35.99 -20.35 -5.62
C VAL A 122 -34.46 -20.40 -5.59
N ILE A 123 -33.84 -21.33 -6.33
CA ILE A 123 -32.38 -21.51 -6.33
C ILE A 123 -31.63 -20.24 -6.81
N PRO A 124 -31.95 -19.64 -7.98
CA PRO A 124 -31.27 -18.42 -8.41
C PRO A 124 -31.52 -17.24 -7.47
N GLY A 125 -32.70 -17.14 -6.85
CA GLY A 125 -33.00 -16.11 -5.86
C GLY A 125 -32.11 -16.22 -4.62
N ILE A 126 -31.95 -17.42 -4.07
CA ILE A 126 -31.06 -17.66 -2.93
C ILE A 126 -29.60 -17.37 -3.30
N LEU A 127 -29.14 -17.84 -4.47
CA LEU A 127 -27.79 -17.56 -4.97
C LEU A 127 -27.54 -16.04 -5.11
N PHE A 128 -28.51 -15.30 -5.63
CA PHE A 128 -28.42 -13.84 -5.76
C PHE A 128 -28.28 -13.16 -4.39
N ILE A 129 -29.10 -13.53 -3.40
CA ILE A 129 -29.04 -12.97 -2.04
C ILE A 129 -27.68 -13.24 -1.40
N ILE A 130 -27.15 -14.46 -1.51
CA ILE A 130 -25.82 -14.82 -1.00
C ILE A 130 -24.73 -13.99 -1.68
N THR A 131 -24.80 -13.80 -3.01
CA THR A 131 -23.83 -12.97 -3.72
C THR A 131 -23.85 -11.52 -3.28
N MET A 132 -25.04 -10.95 -3.08
CA MET A 132 -25.20 -9.59 -2.57
C MET A 132 -24.63 -9.42 -1.16
N GLN A 133 -24.90 -10.39 -0.27
CA GLN A 133 -24.37 -10.38 1.09
C GLN A 133 -22.84 -10.46 1.13
N ASN A 134 -22.24 -11.31 0.29
CA ASN A 134 -20.78 -11.42 0.18
C ASN A 134 -20.13 -10.13 -0.34
N ILE A 135 -20.74 -9.48 -1.35
CA ILE A 135 -20.27 -8.20 -1.87
C ILE A 135 -20.37 -7.11 -0.81
N TYR A 136 -21.47 -7.07 -0.06
CA TYR A 136 -21.65 -6.13 1.03
C TYR A 136 -20.56 -6.28 2.10
N TYR A 137 -20.26 -7.51 2.55
CA TYR A 137 -19.17 -7.75 3.50
C TYR A 137 -17.81 -7.32 2.94
N LEU A 138 -17.58 -7.58 1.67
CA LEU A 138 -16.33 -7.21 1.01
C LEU A 138 -16.20 -5.68 0.91
N LEU A 139 -17.27 -4.96 0.56
CA LEU A 139 -17.32 -3.49 0.60
C LEU A 139 -17.09 -2.94 2.02
N MET A 140 -17.68 -3.55 3.05
CA MET A 140 -17.45 -3.15 4.45
C MET A 140 -16.00 -3.33 4.90
N CYS A 141 -15.28 -4.34 4.39
CA CYS A 141 -13.84 -4.50 4.66
C CYS A 141 -12.98 -3.40 4.00
N PHE A 142 -13.39 -2.90 2.82
CA PHE A 142 -12.63 -1.91 2.05
C PHE A 142 -12.95 -0.47 2.40
N ILE A 143 -14.12 -0.18 2.96
CA ILE A 143 -14.42 1.12 3.55
C ILE A 143 -13.81 1.09 4.96
N PRO A 144 -12.61 1.68 5.20
CA PRO A 144 -12.13 1.81 6.58
C PRO A 144 -13.24 2.51 7.37
N PRO A 145 -13.51 2.12 8.62
CA PRO A 145 -14.56 2.74 9.40
C PRO A 145 -14.25 4.23 9.46
N ILE A 146 -14.98 5.00 8.66
CA ILE A 146 -14.80 6.46 8.54
C ILE A 146 -14.97 7.07 9.94
N ALA A 147 -15.74 6.40 10.80
CA ALA A 147 -15.87 6.65 12.24
C ALA A 147 -14.53 6.71 13.01
N GLY A 148 -13.52 5.87 12.70
CA GLY A 148 -12.24 5.85 13.41
C GLY A 148 -11.30 7.02 13.04
N CYS A 149 -11.32 7.45 11.78
CA CYS A 149 -10.49 8.56 11.31
C CYS A 149 -10.93 9.92 11.89
N PHE A 150 -12.24 10.11 12.11
CA PHE A 150 -12.75 11.31 12.76
C PHE A 150 -12.31 11.41 14.24
N ILE A 151 -12.23 10.28 14.95
CA ILE A 151 -11.83 10.24 16.37
C ILE A 151 -10.32 10.51 16.52
N ALA A 152 -9.48 10.03 15.60
CA ALA A 152 -8.03 10.30 15.63
C ALA A 152 -7.71 11.78 15.33
N ALA A 153 -8.50 12.45 14.48
CA ALA A 153 -8.32 13.86 14.14
C ALA A 153 -8.69 14.81 15.30
N THR A 154 -9.63 14.42 16.16
CA THR A 154 -10.00 15.21 17.34
C THR A 154 -9.05 15.01 18.52
N TYR A 155 -8.40 13.85 18.65
CA TYR A 155 -7.40 13.60 19.70
C TYR A 155 -6.09 14.35 19.49
N ARG A 156 -5.64 14.56 18.23
CA ARG A 156 -4.41 15.34 17.94
C ARG A 156 -4.58 16.86 18.16
N ARG A 157 -5.81 17.35 18.35
CA ARG A 157 -6.13 18.77 18.56
C ARG A 157 -6.35 19.17 20.02
N ARG A 158 -6.20 18.24 20.97
CA ARG A 158 -6.31 18.50 22.41
C ARG A 158 -4.97 18.22 23.09
#